data_AF-A0A8C0E513-F1
#
_entry.id   AF-A0A8C0E513-F1
#
_cell.length_a   1.000
_cell.length_b   1.000
_cell.length_c   1.000
_cell.angle_alpha   90.00
_cell.angle_beta   90.00
_cell.angle_gamma   90.00
#
_symmetry.space_group_name_H-M   'P 1'
#
loop_
_entity.id
_entity.type
_entity.pdbx_description
1 polymer ?
#
loop_
_entity_poly.entity_id
_entity_poly.type
_entity_poly.pdbx_seq_one_letter_code
_entity_poly.pdbx_strand_id
1 'polypeptide(L)'
;MIRDMELAVARRETISTRAEGQCKMDKNLLTRTDFHHKQTELRRKIRDIHKATEECTQTILELEETQKSVSDSLLEKQEQLSRMQAKADELEADLYQLAALKRQNLSTLVALQSRLKHLQAVKDGRYSFLLRNKQSLLAELKRLDDRLASISTILHHVKDEYPQFQEALLKVSRSISNRLESSGP
;
A
#
# COMPACT_ATOMS: atom_id res chain seq x y z
N MET A 1 72.12 71.61 21.76
CA MET A 1 72.53 70.25 22.21
C MET A 1 71.93 69.89 23.58
N ILE A 2 72.32 70.54 24.70
CA ILE A 2 71.70 70.25 26.03
C ILE A 2 70.19 70.54 26.02
N ARG A 3 69.81 71.70 25.50
CA ARG A 3 68.40 72.15 25.44
C ARG A 3 67.49 71.26 24.58
N ASP A 4 68.03 70.67 23.51
CA ASP A 4 67.26 69.78 22.63
C ASP A 4 67.04 68.42 23.28
N MET A 5 68.01 67.97 24.07
CA MET A 5 67.92 66.73 24.84
C MET A 5 66.90 66.87 25.99
N GLU A 6 66.90 68.02 26.68
CA GLU A 6 65.90 68.35 27.70
C GLU A 6 64.48 68.41 27.12
N LEU A 7 64.31 68.99 25.92
CA LEU A 7 63.01 69.03 25.24
C LEU A 7 62.53 67.62 24.85
N ALA A 8 63.43 66.75 24.42
CA ALA A 8 63.11 65.37 24.07
C ALA A 8 62.69 64.55 25.31
N VAL A 9 63.37 64.74 26.44
CA VAL A 9 63.01 64.11 27.73
C VAL A 9 61.65 64.62 28.19
N ALA A 10 61.40 65.94 28.18
CA ALA A 10 60.12 66.53 28.57
C ALA A 10 58.95 66.02 27.70
N ARG A 11 59.17 65.86 26.38
CA ARG A 11 58.18 65.27 25.46
C ARG A 11 57.89 63.80 25.76
N ARG A 12 58.94 63.02 26.05
CA ARG A 12 58.77 61.60 26.42
C ARG A 12 58.03 61.46 27.74
N GLU A 13 58.33 62.31 28.72
CA GLU A 13 57.63 62.32 30.02
C GLU A 13 56.16 62.72 29.85
N THR A 14 55.84 63.70 29.01
CA THR A 14 54.44 64.06 28.71
C THR A 14 53.69 62.94 27.98
N ILE A 15 54.36 62.20 27.10
CA ILE A 15 53.75 61.03 26.43
C ILE A 15 53.54 59.89 27.44
N SER A 16 54.52 59.58 28.30
CA SER A 16 54.40 58.53 29.32
C SER A 16 53.29 58.83 30.31
N THR A 17 53.25 60.06 30.83
CA THR A 17 52.20 60.50 31.77
C THR A 17 50.81 60.49 31.14
N ARG A 18 50.69 60.86 29.85
CA ARG A 18 49.42 60.77 29.12
C ARG A 18 48.98 59.32 28.89
N ALA A 19 49.90 58.43 28.50
CA ALA A 19 49.61 57.02 28.29
C ALA A 19 49.22 56.32 29.60
N GLU A 20 49.91 56.62 30.71
CA GLU A 20 49.56 56.14 32.05
C GLU A 20 48.21 56.69 32.54
N GLY A 21 47.87 57.93 32.18
CA GLY A 21 46.56 58.53 32.44
C GLY A 21 45.44 57.82 31.67
N GLN A 22 45.65 57.49 30.38
CA GLN A 22 44.67 56.80 29.55
C GLN A 22 44.48 55.33 29.95
N CYS A 23 45.55 54.60 30.29
CA CYS A 23 45.47 53.24 30.82
C CYS A 23 44.68 53.11 32.14
N LYS A 24 44.55 54.22 32.90
CA LYS A 24 43.69 54.26 34.10
C LYS A 24 42.22 54.51 33.79
N MET A 25 41.90 55.08 32.63
CA MET A 25 40.51 55.32 32.19
C MET A 25 39.90 54.12 31.46
N ASP A 26 40.71 53.29 30.79
CA ASP A 26 40.24 52.08 30.07
C ASP A 26 39.90 50.89 30.97
N LYS A 27 40.09 51.02 32.29
CA LYS A 27 39.49 50.11 33.25
C LYS A 27 38.03 50.54 33.40
N ASN A 28 37.16 50.01 32.54
CA ASN A 28 35.71 50.05 32.72
C ASN A 28 35.36 49.39 34.06
N LEU A 29 35.49 50.15 35.15
CA LEU A 29 35.04 49.82 36.49
C LEU A 29 33.51 49.79 36.39
N LEU A 30 32.98 48.58 36.17
CA LEU A 30 31.55 48.35 36.08
C LEU A 30 30.88 49.00 37.29
N THR A 31 30.09 50.04 37.04
CA THR A 31 29.55 50.87 38.12
C THR A 31 28.48 50.06 38.84
N ARG A 32 28.26 50.31 40.14
CA ARG A 32 27.21 49.60 40.92
C ARG A 32 25.84 49.62 40.22
N THR A 33 25.55 50.69 39.48
CA THR A 33 24.37 50.86 38.62
C THR A 33 24.32 49.89 37.43
N ASP A 34 25.46 49.65 36.76
CA ASP A 34 25.54 48.73 35.61
C ASP A 34 25.32 47.27 36.04
N PHE A 35 25.85 46.89 37.21
CA PHE A 35 25.57 45.59 37.83
C PHE A 35 24.08 45.43 38.14
N HIS A 36 23.45 46.43 38.76
CA HIS A 36 22.01 46.39 39.07
C HIS A 36 21.15 46.34 37.81
N HIS A 37 21.52 47.07 36.75
CA HIS A 37 20.84 47.01 35.46
C HIS A 37 20.91 45.61 34.86
N LYS A 38 22.13 45.04 34.78
CA LYS A 38 22.36 43.70 34.22
C LYS A 38 21.67 42.60 35.04
N GLN A 39 21.64 42.74 36.37
CA GLN A 39 20.87 41.85 37.25
C GLN A 39 19.37 41.91 36.97
N THR A 40 18.83 43.11 36.74
CA THR A 40 17.41 43.32 36.45
C THR A 40 17.04 42.76 35.07
N GLU A 41 17.90 42.96 34.07
CA GLU A 41 17.72 42.37 32.74
C GLU A 41 17.77 40.84 32.76
N LEU A 42 18.73 40.24 33.47
CA LEU A 42 18.82 38.79 33.61
C LEU A 42 17.57 38.23 34.31
N ARG A 43 17.08 38.89 35.36
CA ARG A 43 15.82 38.51 36.01
C ARG A 43 14.62 38.61 35.06
N ARG A 44 14.58 39.60 34.17
CA ARG A 44 13.54 39.72 33.14
C ARG A 44 13.64 38.56 32.14
N LYS A 45 14.82 38.31 31.59
CA LYS A 45 15.07 37.19 30.66
C LYS A 45 14.70 35.85 31.26
N ILE A 46 15.03 35.61 32.54
CA ILE A 46 14.63 34.38 33.24
C ILE A 46 13.11 34.22 33.26
N ARG A 47 12.36 35.28 33.56
CA ARG A 47 10.88 35.23 33.56
C ARG A 47 10.32 35.02 32.15
N ASP A 48 10.85 35.72 31.16
CA ASP A 48 10.37 35.61 29.78
C ASP A 48 10.62 34.19 29.23
N ILE A 49 11.79 33.60 29.53
CA ILE A 49 12.11 32.21 29.18
C ILE A 49 11.21 31.23 29.94
N HIS A 50 10.92 31.49 31.22
CA HIS A 50 10.02 30.64 32.00
C HIS A 50 8.62 30.61 31.39
N LYS A 51 8.09 31.80 31.05
CA LYS A 51 6.78 31.92 30.39
C LYS A 51 6.76 31.22 29.04
N ALA A 52 7.79 31.42 28.21
CA ALA A 52 7.91 30.71 26.93
C ALA A 52 7.99 29.19 27.12
N THR A 53 8.67 28.72 28.19
CA THR A 53 8.73 27.29 28.53
C THR A 53 7.36 26.74 28.93
N GLU A 54 6.60 27.48 29.73
CA GLU A 54 5.23 27.10 30.11
C GLU A 54 4.30 27.03 28.88
N GLU A 55 4.34 28.05 28.03
CA GLU A 55 3.59 28.08 26.76
C GLU A 55 3.96 26.88 25.87
N CYS A 56 5.25 26.60 25.69
CA CYS A 56 5.72 25.42 24.96
C CYS A 56 5.22 24.12 25.59
N THR A 57 5.28 23.99 26.92
CA THR A 57 4.83 22.78 27.63
C THR A 57 3.33 22.55 27.42
N GLN A 58 2.53 23.61 27.44
CA GLN A 58 1.11 23.51 27.18
C GLN A 58 0.82 23.09 25.73
N THR A 59 1.53 23.65 24.75
CA THR A 59 1.38 23.23 23.35
C THR A 59 1.78 21.77 23.13
N ILE A 60 2.79 21.27 23.86
CA ILE A 60 3.18 19.86 23.79
C ILE A 60 2.04 18.97 24.28
N LEU A 61 1.41 19.30 25.41
CA LEU A 61 0.29 18.52 25.94
C LEU A 61 -0.92 18.50 24.98
N GLU A 62 -1.25 19.64 24.37
CA GLU A 62 -2.32 19.72 23.37
C GLU A 62 -2.00 18.87 22.13
N LEU A 63 -0.74 18.88 21.68
CA LEU A 63 -0.29 18.05 20.57
C LEU A 63 -0.32 16.55 20.91
N GLU A 64 0.04 16.17 22.14
CA GLU A 64 -0.03 14.78 22.59
C GLU A 64 -1.49 14.28 22.67
N GLU A 65 -2.41 15.11 23.17
CA GLU A 65 -3.84 14.78 23.23
C GLU A 65 -4.43 14.65 21.82
N THR A 66 -4.14 15.60 20.93
CA THR A 66 -4.60 15.53 19.55
C THR A 66 -4.00 14.33 18.81
N GLN A 67 -2.70 14.04 18.98
CA GLN A 67 -2.05 12.86 18.43
C GLN A 67 -2.76 11.58 18.88
N LYS A 68 -3.08 11.47 20.17
CA LYS A 68 -3.78 10.30 20.70
C LYS A 68 -5.16 10.14 20.08
N SER A 69 -5.96 11.23 20.04
CA SER A 69 -7.30 11.20 19.45
C SER A 69 -7.30 10.80 17.96
N VAL A 70 -6.33 11.30 17.18
CA VAL A 70 -6.19 10.97 15.77
C VAL A 70 -5.73 9.52 15.60
N SER A 71 -4.84 9.04 16.47
CA SER A 71 -4.39 7.64 16.45
C SER A 71 -5.52 6.67 16.74
N ASP A 72 -6.35 6.97 17.75
CA ASP A 72 -7.52 6.16 18.09
C ASP A 72 -8.53 6.15 16.93
N SER A 73 -8.80 7.31 16.33
CA SER A 73 -9.68 7.41 15.15
C SER A 73 -9.12 6.64 13.94
N LEU A 74 -7.81 6.68 13.72
CA LEU A 74 -7.16 5.97 12.62
C LEU A 74 -7.31 4.45 12.79
N LEU A 75 -7.12 3.93 14.00
CA LEU A 75 -7.31 2.51 14.30
C LEU A 75 -8.76 2.08 14.07
N GLU A 76 -9.73 2.87 14.52
CA GLU A 76 -11.16 2.58 14.28
C GLU A 76 -11.46 2.52 12.77
N LYS A 77 -10.93 3.47 11.99
CA LYS A 77 -11.11 3.48 10.54
C LYS A 77 -10.43 2.30 9.85
N GLN A 78 -9.26 1.90 10.34
CA GLN A 78 -8.55 0.73 9.82
C GLN A 78 -9.34 -0.57 10.07
N GLU A 79 -9.96 -0.71 11.26
CA GLU A 79 -10.84 -1.84 11.55
C GLU A 79 -12.13 -1.82 10.71
N GLN A 80 -12.73 -0.65 10.52
CA GLN A 80 -13.91 -0.52 9.64
C GLN A 80 -13.57 -0.94 8.21
N LEU A 81 -12.41 -0.51 7.70
CA LEU A 81 -11.95 -0.84 6.36
C LEU A 81 -11.66 -2.33 6.21
N SER A 82 -11.03 -2.97 7.20
CA SER A 82 -10.76 -4.42 7.15
C SER A 82 -12.04 -5.25 7.15
N ARG A 83 -13.05 -4.85 7.96
CA ARG A 83 -14.37 -5.49 7.96
C ARG A 83 -15.09 -5.31 6.63
N MET A 84 -15.03 -4.11 6.04
CA MET A 84 -15.62 -3.84 4.73
C MET A 84 -14.95 -4.64 3.62
N GLN A 85 -13.62 -4.76 3.65
CA GLN A 85 -12.87 -5.56 2.68
C GLN A 85 -13.26 -7.03 2.76
N ALA A 86 -13.29 -7.63 3.96
CA ALA A 86 -13.69 -9.02 4.15
C ALA A 86 -15.10 -9.30 3.60
N LYS A 87 -16.04 -8.37 3.83
CA LYS A 87 -17.40 -8.46 3.29
C LYS A 87 -17.46 -8.31 1.77
N ALA A 88 -16.62 -7.44 1.20
CA ALA A 88 -16.52 -7.30 -0.25
C ALA A 88 -16.00 -8.58 -0.91
N ASP A 89 -14.97 -9.20 -0.33
CA ASP A 89 -14.39 -10.46 -0.80
C ASP A 89 -15.41 -11.61 -0.74
N GLU A 90 -16.22 -11.68 0.34
CA GLU A 90 -17.32 -12.64 0.47
C GLU A 90 -18.39 -12.46 -0.63
N LEU A 91 -18.83 -11.21 -0.84
CA LEU A 91 -19.82 -10.91 -1.89
C LEU A 91 -19.28 -11.21 -3.28
N GLU A 92 -17.99 -10.98 -3.53
CA GLU A 92 -17.37 -11.30 -4.82
C GLU A 92 -17.34 -12.82 -5.05
N ALA A 93 -16.99 -13.61 -4.03
CA ALA A 93 -17.03 -15.07 -4.10
C ALA A 93 -18.45 -15.58 -4.40
N ASP A 94 -19.47 -15.03 -3.75
CA ASP A 94 -20.88 -15.35 -4.00
C ASP A 94 -21.32 -15.01 -5.42
N LEU A 95 -20.89 -13.86 -5.95
CA LEU A 95 -21.17 -13.47 -7.32
C LEU A 95 -20.56 -14.46 -8.32
N TYR A 96 -19.32 -14.91 -8.12
CA TYR A 96 -18.71 -15.93 -8.97
C TYR A 96 -19.47 -17.25 -8.93
N GLN A 97 -19.89 -17.70 -7.74
CA GLN A 97 -20.68 -18.93 -7.59
C GLN A 97 -22.03 -18.82 -8.29
N LEU A 98 -22.74 -17.70 -8.11
CA LEU A 98 -24.05 -17.48 -8.73
C LEU A 98 -23.94 -17.37 -10.25
N ALA A 99 -22.90 -16.73 -10.77
CA ALA A 99 -22.63 -16.66 -12.20
C ALA A 99 -22.35 -18.04 -12.80
N ALA A 100 -21.55 -18.87 -12.12
CA ALA A 100 -21.28 -20.25 -12.53
C ALA A 100 -22.57 -21.09 -12.55
N LEU A 101 -23.39 -20.99 -11.49
CA LEU A 101 -24.66 -21.69 -11.40
C LEU A 101 -25.64 -21.23 -12.50
N LYS A 102 -25.73 -19.92 -12.76
CA LYS A 102 -26.55 -19.37 -13.85
C LYS A 102 -26.12 -19.93 -15.20
N ARG A 103 -24.81 -20.01 -15.47
CA ARG A 103 -24.28 -20.60 -16.71
C ARG A 103 -24.63 -22.08 -16.85
N GLN A 104 -24.49 -22.85 -15.76
CA GLN A 104 -24.87 -24.26 -15.73
C GLN A 104 -26.37 -24.45 -15.99
N ASN A 105 -27.22 -23.70 -15.30
CA ASN A 105 -28.68 -23.77 -15.45
C ASN A 105 -29.10 -23.43 -16.88
N LEU A 106 -28.51 -22.39 -17.47
CA LEU A 106 -28.77 -22.04 -18.87
C LEU A 106 -28.38 -23.17 -19.83
N SER A 107 -27.20 -23.76 -19.64
CA SER A 107 -26.75 -24.90 -20.45
C SER A 107 -27.72 -26.08 -20.36
N THR A 108 -28.19 -26.42 -19.15
CA THR A 108 -29.16 -27.48 -18.93
C THR A 108 -30.50 -27.17 -19.60
N LEU A 109 -30.99 -25.94 -19.47
CA LEU A 109 -32.25 -25.50 -20.05
C LEU A 109 -32.22 -25.59 -21.58
N VAL A 110 -31.13 -25.11 -22.21
CA VAL A 110 -30.94 -25.22 -23.67
C VAL A 110 -30.89 -26.68 -24.13
N ALA A 111 -30.22 -27.55 -23.37
CA ALA A 111 -30.18 -28.99 -23.67
C ALA A 111 -31.58 -29.63 -23.59
N LEU A 112 -32.36 -29.30 -22.55
CA LEU A 112 -33.73 -29.78 -22.38
C LEU A 112 -34.67 -29.25 -23.48
N GLN A 113 -34.56 -27.98 -23.85
CA GLN A 113 -35.32 -27.41 -24.97
C GLN A 113 -34.97 -28.09 -26.29
N SER A 114 -33.70 -28.36 -26.54
CA SER A 114 -33.24 -29.07 -27.74
C SER A 114 -33.80 -30.49 -27.77
N ARG A 115 -33.76 -31.20 -26.64
CA ARG A 115 -34.37 -32.53 -26.50
C ARG A 115 -35.88 -32.49 -26.75
N LEU A 116 -36.59 -31.50 -26.19
CA LEU A 116 -38.02 -31.32 -26.41
C LEU A 116 -38.34 -31.12 -27.90
N LYS A 117 -37.57 -30.27 -28.60
CA LYS A 117 -37.72 -30.06 -30.06
C LYS A 117 -37.54 -31.36 -30.84
N HIS A 118 -36.53 -32.16 -30.50
CA HIS A 118 -36.31 -33.45 -31.14
C HIS A 118 -37.47 -34.42 -30.88
N LEU A 119 -37.93 -34.53 -29.63
CA LEU A 119 -39.08 -35.39 -29.28
C LEU A 119 -40.36 -34.96 -29.99
N GLN A 120 -40.61 -33.66 -30.12
CA GLN A 120 -41.75 -33.15 -30.88
C GLN A 120 -41.64 -33.48 -32.37
N ALA A 121 -40.45 -33.31 -32.96
CA ALA A 121 -40.22 -33.71 -34.35
C ALA A 121 -40.43 -35.22 -34.57
N VAL A 122 -40.09 -36.05 -33.59
CA VAL A 122 -40.35 -37.51 -33.63
C VAL A 122 -41.85 -37.75 -33.60
N LYS A 123 -42.59 -37.09 -32.70
CA LYS A 123 -44.05 -37.18 -32.61
C LYS A 123 -44.74 -36.75 -33.91
N ASP A 124 -44.23 -35.72 -34.56
CA ASP A 124 -44.76 -35.19 -35.82
C ASP A 124 -44.31 -36.01 -37.05
N GLY A 125 -43.47 -37.04 -36.89
CA GLY A 125 -42.91 -37.82 -38.00
C GLY A 125 -41.90 -37.06 -38.86
N ARG A 126 -41.42 -35.89 -38.42
CA ARG A 126 -40.50 -35.00 -39.15
C ARG A 126 -39.04 -35.10 -38.69
N TYR A 127 -38.74 -35.98 -37.74
CA TYR A 127 -37.40 -36.10 -37.19
C TYR A 127 -36.42 -36.73 -38.17
N SER A 128 -35.37 -35.99 -38.53
CA SER A 128 -34.23 -36.50 -39.28
C SER A 128 -33.12 -36.94 -38.34
N PHE A 129 -32.69 -38.20 -38.43
CA PHE A 129 -31.53 -38.68 -37.70
C PHE A 129 -30.27 -37.91 -38.12
N LEU A 130 -29.58 -37.30 -37.16
CA LEU A 130 -28.29 -36.64 -37.37
C LEU A 130 -27.25 -37.61 -37.95
N LEU A 131 -27.28 -38.87 -37.51
CA LEU A 131 -26.39 -39.93 -37.95
C LEU A 131 -27.25 -41.10 -38.41
N ARG A 132 -27.32 -41.29 -39.73
CA ARG A 132 -28.28 -42.19 -40.38
C ARG A 132 -27.85 -43.66 -40.36
N ASN A 133 -26.54 -43.92 -40.27
CA ASN A 133 -25.98 -45.27 -40.28
C ASN A 133 -24.97 -45.49 -39.14
N LYS A 134 -24.81 -46.75 -38.72
CA LYS A 134 -23.90 -47.13 -37.62
C LYS A 134 -22.45 -46.72 -37.89
N GLN A 135 -22.03 -46.72 -39.15
CA GLN A 135 -20.68 -46.33 -39.58
C GLN A 135 -20.41 -44.83 -39.36
N SER A 136 -21.36 -43.95 -39.70
CA SER A 136 -21.28 -42.50 -39.46
C SER A 136 -21.23 -42.19 -37.96
N LEU A 137 -21.98 -42.94 -37.15
CA LEU A 137 -21.93 -42.80 -35.70
C LEU A 137 -20.56 -43.17 -35.14
N LEU A 138 -19.98 -44.29 -35.57
CA LEU A 138 -18.64 -44.70 -35.15
C LEU A 138 -17.56 -43.71 -35.63
N ALA A 139 -17.69 -43.17 -36.84
CA ALA A 139 -16.78 -42.15 -37.35
C ALA A 139 -16.83 -40.85 -36.53
N GLU A 140 -18.03 -40.42 -36.13
CA GLU A 140 -18.20 -39.25 -35.26
C GLU A 140 -17.67 -39.48 -33.84
N LEU A 141 -17.91 -40.66 -33.25
CA LEU A 141 -17.34 -41.02 -31.95
C LEU A 141 -15.82 -41.00 -32.01
N LYS A 142 -15.22 -41.62 -33.04
CA LYS A 142 -13.77 -41.58 -33.24
C LYS A 142 -13.24 -40.15 -33.39
N ARG A 143 -13.93 -39.31 -34.17
CA ARG A 143 -13.57 -37.89 -34.32
C ARG A 143 -13.59 -37.14 -32.98
N LEU A 144 -14.55 -37.45 -32.11
CA LEU A 144 -14.65 -36.86 -30.77
C LEU A 144 -13.52 -37.35 -29.87
N ASP A 145 -13.19 -38.63 -29.90
CA ASP A 145 -12.08 -39.22 -29.14
C ASP A 145 -10.74 -38.64 -29.58
N ASP A 146 -10.48 -38.56 -30.90
CA ASP A 146 -9.27 -37.95 -31.46
C ASP A 146 -9.12 -36.48 -31.01
N ARG A 147 -10.25 -35.75 -30.95
CA ARG A 147 -10.29 -34.37 -30.48
C ARG A 147 -10.05 -34.27 -28.98
N LEU A 148 -10.59 -35.17 -28.18
CA LEU A 148 -10.33 -35.24 -26.73
C LEU A 148 -8.86 -35.58 -26.46
N ALA A 149 -8.27 -36.52 -27.20
CA ALA A 149 -6.86 -36.83 -27.13
C ALA A 149 -5.99 -35.61 -27.46
N SER A 150 -6.34 -34.87 -28.50
CA SER A 150 -5.65 -33.61 -28.88
C SER A 150 -5.75 -32.53 -27.79
N ILE A 151 -6.91 -32.40 -27.13
CA ILE A 151 -7.05 -31.46 -26.00
C ILE A 151 -6.21 -31.93 -24.80
N SER A 152 -6.14 -33.24 -24.56
CA SER A 152 -5.32 -33.82 -23.49
C SER A 152 -3.83 -33.54 -23.69
N THR A 153 -3.33 -33.67 -24.92
CA THR A 153 -1.92 -33.36 -25.23
C THR A 153 -1.61 -31.87 -25.06
N ILE A 154 -2.49 -30.98 -25.52
CA ILE A 154 -2.37 -29.54 -25.28
C ILE A 154 -2.37 -29.26 -23.78
N LEU A 155 -3.27 -29.88 -23.01
CA LEU A 155 -3.36 -29.67 -21.58
C LEU A 155 -2.10 -30.15 -20.84
N HIS A 156 -1.48 -31.24 -21.31
CA HIS A 156 -0.21 -31.71 -20.76
C HIS A 156 0.90 -30.70 -21.03
N HIS A 157 0.99 -30.19 -22.27
CA HIS A 157 1.97 -29.18 -22.63
C HIS A 157 1.80 -27.87 -21.82
N VAL A 158 0.55 -27.40 -21.64
CA VAL A 158 0.24 -26.22 -20.83
C VAL A 158 0.60 -26.43 -19.35
N LYS A 159 0.46 -27.66 -18.82
CA LYS A 159 0.90 -27.98 -17.46
C LYS A 159 2.43 -27.88 -17.31
N ASP A 160 3.17 -28.33 -18.32
CA ASP A 160 4.63 -28.28 -18.32
C ASP A 160 5.14 -26.83 -18.47
N GLU A 161 4.51 -26.04 -19.34
CA GLU A 161 4.87 -24.62 -19.56
C GLU A 161 4.46 -23.71 -18.40
N TYR A 162 3.33 -23.99 -17.74
CA TYR A 162 2.77 -23.14 -16.68
C TYR A 162 2.38 -23.93 -15.42
N PRO A 163 3.37 -24.34 -14.59
CA PRO A 163 3.13 -25.11 -13.37
C PRO A 163 2.21 -24.40 -12.37
N GLN A 164 2.22 -23.06 -12.36
CA GLN A 164 1.37 -22.22 -11.51
C GLN A 164 -0.14 -22.45 -11.68
N PHE A 165 -0.59 -22.98 -12.82
CA PHE A 165 -2.00 -23.27 -13.07
C PHE A 165 -2.35 -24.75 -12.90
N GLN A 166 -1.41 -25.58 -12.44
CA GLN A 166 -1.59 -27.03 -12.37
C GLN A 166 -2.83 -27.41 -11.56
N GLU A 167 -3.06 -26.77 -10.41
CA GLU A 167 -4.23 -27.05 -9.55
C GLU A 167 -5.57 -26.76 -10.25
N ALA A 168 -5.66 -25.64 -10.97
CA ALA A 168 -6.85 -25.29 -11.75
C ALA A 168 -7.08 -26.28 -12.91
N LEU A 169 -6.00 -26.72 -13.57
CA LEU A 169 -6.06 -27.63 -14.72
C LEU A 169 -6.27 -29.10 -14.32
N LEU A 170 -5.99 -29.49 -13.08
CA LEU A 170 -6.16 -30.88 -12.59
C LEU A 170 -7.61 -31.37 -12.72
N LYS A 171 -8.60 -30.53 -12.40
CA LYS A 171 -10.02 -30.90 -12.50
C LYS A 171 -10.43 -31.20 -13.95
N VAL A 172 -9.97 -30.37 -14.89
CA VAL A 172 -10.22 -30.54 -16.32
C VAL A 172 -9.50 -31.78 -16.84
N SER A 173 -8.23 -31.96 -16.47
CA SER A 173 -7.41 -33.12 -16.85
C SER A 173 -8.05 -34.43 -16.42
N ARG A 174 -8.48 -34.54 -15.15
CA ARG A 174 -9.15 -35.74 -14.64
C ARG A 174 -10.48 -36.00 -15.36
N SER A 175 -11.23 -34.94 -15.68
CA SER A 175 -12.50 -35.08 -16.41
C SER A 175 -12.30 -35.60 -17.83
N ILE A 176 -11.24 -35.16 -18.52
CA ILE A 176 -10.88 -35.64 -19.87
C ILE A 176 -10.38 -37.08 -19.80
N SER A 177 -9.49 -37.41 -18.86
CA SER A 177 -8.99 -38.79 -18.67
C SER A 177 -10.13 -39.77 -18.40
N ASN A 178 -11.05 -39.45 -17.48
CA ASN A 178 -12.21 -40.30 -17.19
C ASN A 178 -13.10 -40.54 -18.42
N ARG A 179 -13.25 -39.54 -19.30
CA ARG A 179 -14.02 -39.67 -20.54
C ARG A 179 -13.30 -40.56 -21.56
N LEU A 180 -11.99 -40.41 -21.69
CA LEU A 180 -11.15 -41.22 -22.57
C LEU A 180 -11.11 -42.69 -22.11
N GLU A 181 -11.02 -42.93 -20.80
CA GLU A 181 -11.06 -44.27 -20.19
C GLU A 181 -12.43 -44.94 -20.36
N SER A 182 -13.53 -44.17 -20.24
CA SER A 182 -14.89 -44.69 -20.47
C SER A 182 -15.23 -44.99 -21.94
N SER A 183 -14.41 -44.49 -22.88
CA SER A 183 -14.52 -44.78 -24.32
C SER A 183 -13.64 -45.97 -24.75
N GLY A 184 -12.84 -46.52 -23.82
CA GLY A 184 -12.14 -47.79 -24.02
C GLY A 184 -13.10 -48.98 -24.08
N PRO A 185 -12.75 -50.06 -24.81
CA PRO A 185 -13.63 -51.20 -25.09
C PRO A 185 -14.20 -51.89 -23.85
#